data_AF-A0A2P2DA76-F1
#
_entry.id   AF-A0A2P2DA76-F1
#
_cell.length_a   1.000
_cell.length_b   1.000
_cell.length_c   1.000
_cell.angle_alpha   90.00
_cell.angle_beta   90.00
_cell.angle_gamma   90.00
#
_symmetry.space_group_name_H-M   'P 1'
#
loop_
_entity.id
_entity.type
_entity.pdbx_description
1 polymer ?
#
loop_
_entity_poly.entity_id
_entity_poly.type
_entity_poly.pdbx_seq_one_letter_code
_entity_poly.pdbx_strand_id
1 'polypeptide(L)'
;MIQDIYDDIGFSKRYLDKLFKIYIGVPPKTISSIERIQCIYETWAKSDILHFQTQGLFDLYYDQAHFRIEFKTYTGQTPNQFYSSKNNFGKLFYKNL
;
A
#
# COMPACT_ATOMS: atom_id res chain seq x y z
N MET A 1 -11.25 6.30 2.89
CA MET A 1 -10.02 6.83 2.27
C MET A 1 -10.17 7.19 0.79
N ILE A 2 -10.68 6.33 -0.12
CA ILE A 2 -10.99 6.75 -1.51
C ILE A 2 -12.47 7.11 -1.70
N GLN A 3 -13.36 6.50 -0.91
CA GLN A 3 -14.78 6.80 -1.00
C GLN A 3 -15.08 8.24 -0.60
N ASP A 4 -14.48 8.68 0.50
CA ASP A 4 -14.54 10.07 0.98
C ASP A 4 -14.04 11.06 -0.09
N ILE A 5 -12.98 10.71 -0.83
CA ILE A 5 -12.49 11.53 -1.94
C ILE A 5 -13.54 11.67 -3.04
N TYR A 6 -14.24 10.58 -3.41
CA TYR A 6 -15.32 10.65 -4.40
C TYR A 6 -16.46 11.57 -3.95
N ASP A 7 -16.79 11.53 -2.66
CA ASP A 7 -17.89 12.32 -2.10
C ASP A 7 -17.53 13.81 -2.01
N ASP A 8 -16.26 14.15 -1.70
CA ASP A 8 -15.78 15.53 -1.56
C ASP A 8 -15.62 16.29 -2.89
N ILE A 9 -15.21 15.62 -3.98
CA ILE A 9 -14.98 16.26 -5.30
C ILE A 9 -16.24 16.40 -6.15
N GLY A 10 -17.40 15.94 -5.67
CA GLY A 10 -18.69 16.08 -6.37
C GLY A 10 -18.81 15.29 -7.67
N PHE A 11 -17.90 14.36 -7.94
CA PHE A 11 -17.94 13.49 -9.11
C PHE A 11 -18.35 12.07 -8.72
N SER A 12 -19.20 11.45 -9.54
CA SER A 12 -19.48 10.03 -9.35
C SER A 12 -18.18 9.21 -9.45
N LYS A 13 -18.07 8.17 -8.61
CA LYS A 13 -16.98 7.19 -8.66
C LYS A 13 -16.67 6.71 -10.08
N ARG A 14 -17.71 6.42 -10.88
CA ARG A 14 -17.57 5.96 -12.27
C ARG A 14 -16.88 6.99 -13.16
N TYR A 15 -17.20 8.27 -12.97
CA TYR A 15 -16.60 9.35 -13.75
C TYR A 15 -15.13 9.54 -13.37
N LEU A 16 -14.80 9.54 -12.07
CA LEU A 16 -13.40 9.65 -11.66
C LEU A 16 -12.57 8.44 -12.11
N ASP A 17 -13.11 7.22 -11.98
CA ASP A 17 -12.45 6.01 -12.48
C ASP A 17 -12.18 6.10 -14.00
N LYS A 18 -13.09 6.71 -14.77
CA LYS A 18 -12.90 6.97 -16.21
C LYS A 18 -11.77 7.97 -16.45
N LEU A 19 -11.76 9.10 -15.75
CA LEU A 19 -10.72 10.14 -15.92
C LEU A 19 -9.34 9.58 -15.59
N PHE A 20 -9.20 8.87 -14.48
CA PHE A 20 -7.95 8.24 -14.07
C PHE A 20 -7.45 7.22 -15.10
N LYS A 21 -8.34 6.40 -15.67
CA LYS A 21 -7.96 5.50 -16.77
C LYS A 21 -7.49 6.25 -18.02
N ILE A 22 -8.07 7.41 -18.34
CA ILE A 22 -7.69 8.21 -19.52
C ILE A 22 -6.32 8.87 -19.32
N TYR A 23 -6.10 9.50 -18.16
CA TYR A 23 -4.92 10.35 -17.95
C TYR A 23 -3.76 9.65 -17.24
N ILE A 24 -4.04 8.65 -16.39
CA ILE A 24 -3.04 7.92 -15.60
C ILE A 24 -2.92 6.46 -16.06
N GLY A 25 -3.94 5.92 -16.73
CA GLY A 25 -3.95 4.54 -17.25
C GLY A 25 -4.50 3.51 -16.24
N VAL A 26 -4.70 3.88 -14.98
CA VAL A 26 -5.22 3.00 -13.92
C VAL A 26 -6.25 3.71 -13.04
N PRO A 27 -7.19 2.99 -12.41
CA PRO A 27 -8.15 3.60 -11.48
C PRO A 27 -7.48 4.22 -10.24
N PRO A 28 -8.15 5.18 -9.56
CA PRO A 28 -7.67 5.79 -8.30
C PRO A 28 -7.33 4.73 -7.24
N LYS A 29 -8.15 3.68 -7.15
CA LYS A 29 -7.94 2.59 -6.19
C LYS A 29 -6.58 1.91 -6.36
N THR A 30 -6.12 1.74 -7.60
CA THR A 30 -4.81 1.13 -7.89
C THR A 30 -3.68 2.00 -7.37
N ILE A 31 -3.75 3.32 -7.59
CA ILE A 31 -2.76 4.26 -7.08
C ILE A 31 -2.72 4.21 -5.55
N SER A 32 -3.88 4.29 -4.90
CA SER A 32 -3.96 4.21 -3.44
C SER A 32 -3.42 2.89 -2.88
N SER A 33 -3.62 1.76 -3.57
CA SER A 33 -2.99 0.48 -3.19
C SER A 33 -1.47 0.49 -3.35
N ILE A 34 -0.95 1.10 -4.42
CA ILE A 34 0.50 1.26 -4.63
C ILE A 34 1.11 2.10 -3.51
N GLU A 35 0.51 3.25 -3.18
CA GLU A 35 0.98 4.13 -2.10
C GLU A 35 1.03 3.41 -0.75
N ARG A 36 -0.02 2.64 -0.41
CA ARG A 36 -0.03 1.83 0.83
C ARG A 36 1.12 0.83 0.87
N ILE A 37 1.33 0.09 -0.22
CA ILE A 37 2.40 -0.91 -0.30
C ILE A 37 3.78 -0.26 -0.25
N GLN A 38 3.97 0.90 -0.86
CA GLN A 38 5.22 1.65 -0.78
C GLN A 38 5.50 2.10 0.65
N CYS A 39 4.51 2.67 1.36
CA CYS A 39 4.64 3.04 2.76
C CYS A 39 5.02 1.84 3.64
N ILE A 40 4.35 0.70 3.43
CA ILE A 40 4.67 -0.56 4.11
C ILE A 40 6.12 -1.01 3.83
N TYR A 41 6.54 -0.98 2.56
CA TYR A 41 7.88 -1.41 2.17
C TYR A 41 8.97 -0.51 2.74
N GLU A 42 8.76 0.80 2.72
CA GLU A 42 9.66 1.80 3.30
C GLU A 42 9.82 1.58 4.81
N THR A 43 8.71 1.41 5.54
CA THR A 43 8.76 1.10 6.97
C THR A 43 9.58 -0.16 7.23
N TRP A 44 9.31 -1.23 6.48
CA TRP A 44 10.05 -2.49 6.63
C TRP A 44 11.54 -2.35 6.27
N ALA A 45 11.88 -1.48 5.33
CA ALA A 45 13.26 -1.20 4.96
C ALA A 45 14.02 -0.39 6.04
N LYS A 46 13.33 0.53 6.73
CA LYS A 46 13.91 1.44 7.73
C LYS A 46 13.88 0.89 9.16
N SER A 47 13.00 -0.06 9.48
CA SER A 47 12.79 -0.57 10.84
C SER A 47 13.14 -2.05 10.99
N ASP A 48 13.42 -2.48 12.23
CA ASP A 48 13.50 -3.91 12.54
C ASP A 48 12.09 -4.52 12.60
N ILE A 49 12.01 -5.82 12.31
CA ILE A 49 10.78 -6.60 12.10
C ILE A 49 9.72 -6.40 13.22
N LEU A 50 10.16 -6.15 14.46
CA LEU A 50 9.29 -5.94 15.62
C LEU A 50 8.57 -4.58 15.64
N HIS A 51 9.14 -3.55 15.00
CA HIS A 51 8.53 -2.22 14.91
C HIS A 51 7.43 -2.17 13.85
N PHE A 52 7.55 -2.95 12.78
CA PHE A 52 6.55 -3.00 11.72
C PHE A 52 5.17 -3.45 12.22
N GLN A 53 5.12 -4.50 13.04
CA GLN A 53 3.86 -5.04 13.57
C GLN A 53 3.17 -4.08 14.55
N THR A 54 3.92 -3.16 15.15
CA THR A 54 3.43 -2.22 16.18
C THR A 54 3.05 -0.85 15.61
N GLN A 55 3.43 -0.53 14.37
CA GLN A 55 3.20 0.78 13.74
C GLN A 55 1.80 1.03 13.16
N GLY A 56 0.82 0.15 13.41
CA GLY A 56 -0.56 0.39 12.95
C GLY A 56 -0.75 0.34 11.43
N LEU A 57 0.16 -0.31 10.68
CA LEU A 57 0.02 -0.44 9.21
C LEU A 57 -1.22 -1.25 8.79
N PHE A 58 -1.78 -2.04 9.71
CA PHE A 58 -3.09 -2.68 9.53
C PHE A 58 -4.23 -1.65 9.45
N ASP A 59 -4.10 -0.48 10.08
CA ASP A 59 -5.12 0.56 10.12
C ASP A 59 -5.28 1.29 8.77
N LEU A 60 -4.32 1.08 7.84
CA LEU A 60 -4.44 1.51 6.45
C LEU A 60 -5.46 0.66 5.66
N TYR A 61 -5.92 -0.45 6.25
CA TYR A 61 -6.85 -1.40 5.67
C TYR A 61 -8.09 -1.51 6.53
N TYR A 62 -9.22 -1.84 5.89
CA TYR A 62 -10.48 -2.03 6.60
C TYR A 62 -10.41 -3.22 7.57
N ASP A 63 -9.74 -4.29 7.17
CA ASP A 63 -9.49 -5.47 7.99
C ASP A 63 -8.21 -6.21 7.57
N GLN A 64 -7.83 -7.22 8.37
CA GLN A 64 -6.64 -8.03 8.10
C GLN A 64 -6.73 -8.89 6.83
N ALA A 65 -7.94 -9.26 6.38
CA ALA A 65 -8.12 -10.09 5.19
C ALA A 65 -7.82 -9.28 3.92
N HIS A 66 -8.35 -8.06 3.84
CA HIS A 66 -8.04 -7.11 2.78
C HIS A 66 -6.56 -6.79 2.71
N PHE A 67 -5.93 -6.53 3.87
CA PHE A 67 -4.49 -6.35 3.94
C PHE A 67 -3.74 -7.56 3.39
N ARG A 68 -4.02 -8.77 3.88
CA ARG A 68 -3.28 -9.98 3.48
C ARG A 68 -3.41 -10.28 2.00
N ILE A 69 -4.61 -10.11 1.43
CA ILE A 69 -4.87 -10.32 0.00
C ILE A 69 -4.07 -9.31 -0.81
N GLU A 70 -4.23 -8.02 -0.54
CA GLU A 70 -3.55 -6.96 -1.29
C GLU A 70 -2.02 -7.09 -1.15
N PHE A 71 -1.52 -7.29 0.06
CA PHE A 71 -0.10 -7.46 0.32
C PHE A 71 0.48 -8.63 -0.48
N LYS A 72 -0.21 -9.77 -0.51
CA LYS A 72 0.21 -10.92 -1.32
C LYS A 72 0.11 -10.64 -2.82
N THR A 73 -0.89 -9.89 -3.28
CA THR A 73 -1.03 -9.49 -4.68
C THR A 73 0.19 -8.69 -5.15
N TYR A 74 0.71 -7.77 -4.33
CA TYR A 74 1.83 -6.91 -4.72
C TYR A 74 3.21 -7.51 -4.43
N THR A 75 3.36 -8.27 -3.34
CA THR A 75 4.68 -8.81 -2.93
C THR A 75 4.89 -10.28 -3.33
N GLY A 76 3.82 -10.98 -3.73
CA GLY A 76 3.83 -12.43 -3.95
C GLY A 76 3.89 -13.26 -2.67
N GLN A 77 4.03 -12.65 -1.50
CA GLN A 77 4.25 -13.31 -0.23
C GLN A 77 3.20 -12.91 0.79
N THR A 78 2.93 -13.80 1.76
CA THR A 78 2.17 -13.36 2.94
C THR A 78 3.02 -12.42 3.78
N PRO A 79 2.38 -11.54 4.57
CA PRO A 79 3.07 -10.67 5.53
C PRO A 79 4.19 -11.39 6.31
N ASN A 80 3.86 -12.49 7.00
CA ASN A 80 4.81 -13.24 7.83
C ASN A 80 6.00 -13.81 7.05
N GLN A 81 5.78 -14.28 5.82
CA GLN A 81 6.85 -14.78 4.95
C GLN A 81 7.78 -13.64 4.54
N PHE A 82 7.19 -12.51 4.15
CA PHE A 82 7.92 -11.32 3.72
C PHE A 82 8.78 -10.78 4.86
N TYR A 83 8.25 -10.69 6.08
CA TYR A 83 8.99 -10.21 7.25
C TYR A 83 10.15 -11.10 7.66
N SER A 84 10.05 -12.40 7.43
CA SER A 84 11.13 -13.34 7.75
C SER A 84 12.27 -13.29 6.72
N SER A 85 12.07 -12.60 5.59
CA SER A 85 13.07 -12.48 4.53
C SER A 85 14.08 -11.36 4.84
N LYS A 86 15.33 -11.52 4.35
CA LYS A 86 16.36 -10.49 4.49
C LYS A 86 16.12 -9.36 3.49
N ASN A 87 15.97 -8.12 3.96
CA ASN A 87 15.81 -6.94 3.10
C ASN A 87 17.10 -6.15 2.88
N ASN A 88 18.16 -6.78 2.39
CA ASN A 88 19.43 -6.06 2.20
C ASN A 88 19.30 -4.90 1.21
N PHE A 89 18.53 -5.09 0.13
CA PHE A 89 18.28 -4.04 -0.86
C PHE A 89 17.55 -2.85 -0.24
N GLY A 90 16.39 -3.07 0.39
CA GLY A 90 15.62 -1.97 0.98
C GLY A 90 16.41 -1.23 2.06
N LYS A 91 17.15 -1.96 2.93
CA LYS A 91 18.03 -1.34 3.93
C LYS A 91 19.11 -0.46 3.31
N LEU A 92 19.65 -0.82 2.14
CA LEU A 92 20.63 0.00 1.42
C LEU A 92 19.97 1.17 0.68
N PHE A 93 18.86 0.92 0.01
CA PHE A 93 18.14 1.90 -0.80
C PHE A 93 17.62 3.06 0.07
N TYR A 94 16.93 2.74 1.16
CA TYR A 94 16.35 3.74 2.08
C TYR A 94 17.33 4.28 3.13
N LYS A 95 18.59 3.82 3.15
CA LYS A 95 19.65 4.47 3.94
C LYS A 95 20.20 5.73 3.25
N ASN A 96 20.05 5.82 1.92
CA ASN A 96 20.58 6.90 1.10
C ASN A 96 19.50 7.86 0.56
N LEU A 97 18.26 7.70 1.03
CA LEU A 97 17.11 8.58 0.81
C LEU A 97 16.73 9.24 2.14
#